data_AF-A0A5J5DDC4-F1
#
_entry.id   AF-A0A5J5DDC4-F1
#
_cell.length_a   1.000
_cell.length_b   1.000
_cell.length_c   1.000
_cell.angle_alpha   90.00
_cell.angle_beta   90.00
_cell.angle_gamma   90.00
#
_symmetry.space_group_name_H-M   'P 1'
#
loop_
_entity.id
_entity.type
_entity.pdbx_description
1 polymer ?
#
loop_
_entity_poly.entity_id
_entity_poly.type
_entity_poly.pdbx_seq_one_letter_code
_entity_poly.pdbx_strand_id
1 'polypeptide(L)'
;MSSAEHDGTLSQLNKFEKLSWRPSIRESGSKKRARWLQARRIFSPSCPNLRIPNRFLREGHCVPPARSGHRCVADSTNLYVFGGYNPDFEEAGGSENEDYPLFRELWRFHFATATWQQVRTEGYMPTELASMSAVLHGNNLLVFGGTGIPFGENNGNDVHVCNVQYKRWNLLNCRGKKPNKIYGQAMVIINGYLYVFGGTTGYLYSTDLHRLDLTTREWTHLKPNNAPSDLPEERYRHELAHDGQRIYILGGGTSWTSYTLEKDILLPAVVTAVCRSKMVFICGGYNGELILSDLWKINLQTFQWTKMPAAMPEPAYFHSAAVTP
;
A
#
# COMPACT_ATOMS: atom_id res chain seq x y z
N MET A 1 -36.20 -39.13 -4.24
CA MET A 1 -35.53 -38.32 -3.19
C MET A 1 -34.30 -37.70 -3.84
N SER A 2 -34.40 -36.42 -4.18
CA SER A 2 -33.36 -35.62 -4.82
C SER A 2 -32.45 -35.06 -3.72
N SER A 3 -31.15 -35.35 -3.80
CA SER A 3 -30.12 -34.68 -3.00
C SER A 3 -29.57 -33.52 -3.83
N ALA A 4 -29.92 -32.30 -3.44
CA ALA A 4 -29.38 -31.08 -4.02
C ALA A 4 -27.91 -30.92 -3.64
N GLU A 5 -27.05 -30.86 -4.64
CA GLU A 5 -25.68 -30.36 -4.51
C GLU A 5 -25.74 -28.84 -4.28
N HIS A 6 -25.06 -28.39 -3.23
CA HIS A 6 -24.89 -26.99 -2.90
C HIS A 6 -23.76 -26.41 -3.76
N ASP A 7 -24.09 -25.92 -4.95
CA ASP A 7 -23.13 -25.20 -5.81
C ASP A 7 -22.96 -23.76 -5.29
N GLY A 8 -22.00 -23.59 -4.39
CA GLY A 8 -21.55 -22.28 -3.92
C GLY A 8 -20.71 -21.59 -4.99
N THR A 9 -21.36 -20.86 -5.89
CA THR A 9 -20.68 -20.01 -6.86
C THR A 9 -19.87 -18.93 -6.13
N LEU A 10 -18.55 -19.16 -6.00
CA LEU A 10 -17.57 -18.13 -5.68
C LEU A 10 -17.68 -17.02 -6.73
N SER A 11 -18.32 -15.90 -6.38
CA SER A 11 -18.40 -14.73 -7.25
C SER A 11 -16.99 -14.29 -7.64
N GLN A 12 -16.63 -14.42 -8.91
CA GLN A 12 -15.32 -13.97 -9.37
C GLN A 12 -15.27 -12.43 -9.31
N LEU A 13 -14.25 -11.89 -8.66
CA LEU A 13 -13.92 -10.47 -8.64
C LEU A 13 -13.44 -10.02 -10.04
N ASN A 14 -14.38 -9.82 -10.97
CA ASN A 14 -14.09 -9.46 -12.36
C ASN A 14 -14.98 -8.33 -12.90
N LYS A 15 -15.59 -7.53 -12.02
CA LYS A 15 -16.40 -6.37 -12.39
C LYS A 15 -15.96 -5.16 -11.57
N PHE A 16 -15.61 -4.07 -12.25
CA PHE A 16 -15.37 -2.76 -11.66
C PHE A 16 -16.67 -1.99 -11.51
N GLU A 17 -16.81 -1.22 -10.44
CA GLU A 17 -17.92 -0.30 -10.27
C GLU A 17 -17.33 1.03 -9.82
N LYS A 18 -17.59 2.09 -10.58
CA LYS A 18 -17.18 3.43 -10.18
C LYS A 18 -18.07 3.88 -9.03
N LEU A 19 -17.47 4.03 -7.86
CA LEU A 19 -18.18 4.53 -6.70
C LEU A 19 -18.45 6.03 -6.88
N SER A 20 -19.73 6.41 -6.89
CA SER A 20 -20.16 7.80 -6.91
C SER A 20 -20.67 8.19 -5.53
N TRP A 21 -20.09 9.24 -4.96
CA TRP A 21 -20.44 9.74 -3.63
C TRP A 21 -21.40 10.92 -3.74
N ARG A 22 -22.43 10.96 -2.89
CA ARG A 22 -23.20 12.17 -2.60
C ARG A 22 -22.95 12.53 -1.14
N PRO A 23 -22.42 13.74 -0.83
CA PRO A 23 -22.36 14.18 0.55
C PRO A 23 -23.79 14.25 1.11
N SER A 24 -24.01 13.74 2.32
CA SER A 24 -25.29 13.91 3.01
C SER A 24 -25.40 15.35 3.49
N ILE A 25 -25.79 16.26 2.61
CA ILE A 25 -26.26 17.59 3.00
C ILE A 25 -27.67 17.39 3.52
N ARG A 26 -27.87 17.50 4.84
CA ARG A 26 -29.22 17.74 5.38
C ARG A 26 -29.63 19.12 4.89
N GLU A 27 -30.40 19.17 3.81
CA GLU A 27 -31.04 20.40 3.35
C GLU A 27 -32.08 20.84 4.38
N SER A 28 -31.69 21.72 5.30
CA SER A 28 -32.64 22.68 5.87
C SER A 28 -32.57 23.94 5.01
N GLY A 29 -33.63 24.19 4.25
CA GLY A 29 -33.71 25.24 3.25
C GLY A 29 -33.29 26.62 3.76
N SER A 30 -32.35 27.23 3.05
CA SER A 30 -32.17 28.67 2.87
C SER A 30 -30.98 28.89 1.94
N LYS A 31 -31.22 29.37 0.71
CA LYS A 31 -30.15 29.86 -0.17
C LYS A 31 -29.42 30.99 0.56
N LYS A 32 -28.24 30.72 1.13
CA LYS A 32 -27.29 31.75 1.53
C LYS A 32 -25.97 31.47 0.83
N ARG A 33 -25.59 32.39 -0.06
CA ARG A 33 -24.22 32.52 -0.57
C ARG A 33 -23.28 32.47 0.63
N ALA A 34 -22.43 31.45 0.71
CA ALA A 34 -21.36 31.40 1.69
C ALA A 34 -20.37 32.54 1.36
N ARG A 35 -20.47 33.62 2.14
CA ARG A 35 -19.42 34.64 2.21
C ARG A 35 -18.27 34.01 3.00
N TRP A 36 -17.10 33.91 2.40
CA TRP A 36 -15.86 33.55 3.09
C TRP A 36 -15.58 34.58 4.18
N LEU A 37 -15.84 34.22 5.43
CA LEU A 37 -15.28 34.92 6.58
C LEU A 37 -13.86 34.40 6.75
N GLN A 38 -12.88 35.31 6.69
CA GLN A 38 -11.50 35.08 7.09
C GLN A 38 -11.49 34.31 8.42
N ALA A 39 -11.09 33.05 8.38
CA ALA A 39 -10.91 32.25 9.57
C ALA A 39 -9.76 32.87 10.39
N ARG A 40 -10.12 33.61 11.44
CA ARG A 40 -9.18 33.94 12.52
C ARG A 40 -8.65 32.63 13.07
N ARG A 41 -7.31 32.50 13.10
CA ARG A 41 -6.59 31.38 13.72
C ARG A 41 -7.09 31.21 15.15
N ILE A 42 -7.91 30.18 15.38
CA ILE A 42 -8.14 29.65 16.72
C ILE A 42 -7.07 28.56 16.88
N PHE A 43 -5.99 28.91 17.58
CA PHE A 43 -5.02 27.94 18.05
C PHE A 43 -5.73 27.00 19.03
N SER A 44 -6.03 25.78 18.59
CA SER A 44 -6.32 24.68 19.52
C SER A 44 -4.98 24.20 20.10
N PRO A 45 -4.90 23.86 21.40
CA PRO A 45 -3.65 23.41 21.99
C PRO A 45 -3.16 22.16 21.27
N SER A 46 -1.87 22.18 20.93
CA SER A 46 -1.10 21.09 20.33
C SER A 46 -1.56 19.71 20.79
N CYS A 47 -1.88 18.84 19.83
CA CYS A 47 -1.84 17.40 20.06
C CYS A 47 -0.49 17.09 20.70
N PRO A 48 -0.42 16.29 21.78
CA PRO A 48 0.86 15.97 22.39
C PRO A 48 1.72 15.33 21.31
N ASN A 49 2.80 16.02 20.92
CA ASN A 49 3.85 15.45 20.11
C ASN A 49 4.21 14.13 20.78
N LEU A 50 3.91 13.01 20.13
CA LEU A 50 4.41 11.71 20.55
C LEU A 50 5.90 11.70 20.17
N ARG A 51 6.69 12.52 20.86
CA ARG A 51 8.15 12.43 20.84
C ARG A 51 8.43 11.06 21.43
N ILE A 52 8.90 10.13 20.59
CA ILE A 52 9.52 8.90 21.07
C ILE A 52 10.62 9.36 22.04
N PRO A 53 10.47 9.14 23.36
CA PRO A 53 11.43 9.68 24.30
C PRO A 53 12.82 9.11 23.99
N ASN A 54 13.86 9.94 23.95
CA ASN A 54 15.24 9.50 23.66
C ASN A 54 15.71 8.33 24.54
N ARG A 55 15.06 8.06 25.69
CA ARG A 55 15.30 6.86 26.51
C ARG A 55 15.04 5.51 25.80
N PHE A 56 14.29 5.50 24.69
CA PHE A 56 14.10 4.31 23.85
C PHE A 56 15.16 4.17 22.76
N LEU A 57 15.93 5.24 22.50
CA LEU A 57 17.16 5.23 21.71
C LEU A 57 18.32 4.96 22.66
N ARG A 58 18.40 3.73 23.17
CA ARG A 58 19.60 3.28 23.90
C ARG A 58 20.78 3.34 22.92
N GLU A 59 21.90 3.92 23.34
CA GLU A 59 23.17 3.84 22.60
C GLU A 59 23.44 2.37 22.21
N GLY A 60 23.64 2.13 20.91
CA GLY A 60 23.87 0.79 20.35
C GLY A 60 22.66 0.10 19.71
N HIS A 61 21.46 0.70 19.71
CA HIS A 61 20.33 0.15 18.94
C HIS A 61 20.33 0.63 17.49
N CYS A 62 20.63 -0.28 16.55
CA CYS A 62 20.51 -0.01 15.12
C CYS A 62 19.04 0.15 14.72
N VAL A 63 18.73 1.19 13.93
CA VAL A 63 17.43 1.46 13.33
C VAL A 63 17.53 1.37 11.81
N PRO A 64 16.44 1.09 11.08
CA PRO A 64 16.49 1.13 9.61
C PRO A 64 16.87 2.53 9.13
N PRO A 65 17.83 2.65 8.20
CA PRO A 65 18.11 3.90 7.50
C PRO A 65 16.86 4.53 6.88
N ALA A 66 16.87 5.86 6.77
CA ALA A 66 15.85 6.62 6.03
C ALA A 66 15.74 6.10 4.59
N ARG A 67 14.50 5.89 4.12
CA ARG A 67 14.24 5.26 2.82
C ARG A 67 12.86 5.59 2.28
N SER A 68 12.72 5.66 0.97
CA SER A 68 11.45 5.85 0.28
C SER A 68 11.11 4.63 -0.60
N GLY A 69 9.83 4.44 -0.92
CA GLY A 69 9.39 3.34 -1.80
C GLY A 69 9.56 1.94 -1.19
N HIS A 70 9.80 1.85 0.12
CA HIS A 70 9.80 0.62 0.89
C HIS A 70 8.36 0.15 1.14
N ARG A 71 8.20 -1.08 1.63
CA ARG A 71 6.91 -1.55 2.16
C ARG A 71 7.03 -1.94 3.61
N CYS A 72 5.97 -1.66 4.36
CA CYS A 72 5.78 -2.17 5.70
C CYS A 72 4.49 -2.98 5.81
N VAL A 73 4.54 -4.05 6.60
CA VAL A 73 3.40 -4.89 6.95
C VAL A 73 3.48 -5.22 8.44
N ALA A 74 2.34 -5.49 9.09
CA ALA A 74 2.33 -5.77 10.51
C ALA A 74 1.54 -7.05 10.82
N ASP A 75 2.01 -7.78 11.84
CA ASP A 75 1.19 -8.72 12.60
C ASP A 75 0.79 -8.07 13.95
N SER A 76 0.30 -8.86 14.90
CA SER A 76 -0.10 -8.37 16.23
C SER A 76 1.08 -7.96 17.13
N THR A 77 2.29 -8.38 16.79
CA THR A 77 3.50 -8.31 17.63
C THR A 77 4.58 -7.41 17.02
N ASN A 78 4.65 -7.36 15.69
CA ASN A 78 5.73 -6.76 14.95
C ASN A 78 5.25 -5.95 13.74
N LEU A 79 5.95 -4.87 13.45
CA LEU A 79 6.00 -4.22 12.15
C LEU A 79 7.24 -4.73 11.40
N TYR A 80 7.09 -5.10 10.15
CA TYR A 80 8.18 -5.48 9.24
C TYR A 80 8.37 -4.38 8.20
N VAL A 81 9.61 -4.05 7.87
CA VAL A 81 9.98 -3.07 6.83
C VAL A 81 10.98 -3.72 5.88
N PHE A 82 10.71 -3.64 4.58
CA PHE A 82 11.54 -4.27 3.57
C PHE A 82 11.65 -3.40 2.31
N GLY A 83 12.83 -3.43 1.68
CA GLY A 83 13.11 -2.68 0.46
C GLY A 83 13.26 -1.19 0.70
N GLY A 84 13.13 -0.44 -0.39
CA GLY A 84 13.26 1.00 -0.47
C GLY A 84 14.57 1.45 -1.10
N TYR A 85 14.67 2.76 -1.26
CA TYR A 85 15.76 3.45 -1.93
C TYR A 85 16.16 4.71 -1.14
N ASN A 86 17.46 4.97 -1.06
CA ASN A 86 18.02 6.23 -0.60
C ASN A 86 19.44 6.43 -1.17
N PRO A 87 19.63 7.38 -2.10
CA PRO A 87 20.93 7.68 -2.69
C PRO A 87 21.79 8.59 -1.81
N ASP A 88 21.25 9.11 -0.71
CA ASP A 88 21.98 9.98 0.22
C ASP A 88 22.53 9.18 1.41
N PHE A 89 22.36 7.85 1.42
CA PHE A 89 22.81 6.98 2.51
C PHE A 89 24.20 6.38 2.22
N GLU A 90 25.24 7.21 2.37
CA GLU A 90 26.63 6.81 2.09
C GLU A 90 27.16 5.71 3.03
N GLU A 91 26.64 5.63 4.27
CA GLU A 91 27.03 4.61 5.27
C GLU A 91 26.75 3.16 4.83
N ALA A 92 25.93 2.94 3.78
CA ALA A 92 25.76 1.63 3.16
C ALA A 92 26.97 1.16 2.35
N GLY A 93 28.07 1.91 2.30
CA GLY A 93 29.26 1.57 1.49
C GLY A 93 29.26 2.18 0.09
N GLY A 94 28.35 3.12 -0.18
CA GLY A 94 28.24 3.82 -1.46
C GLY A 94 28.24 2.86 -2.66
N SER A 95 28.94 3.22 -3.74
CA SER A 95 29.02 2.42 -4.97
C SER A 95 29.73 1.08 -4.84
N GLU A 96 30.40 0.80 -3.71
CA GLU A 96 31.05 -0.50 -3.48
C GLU A 96 30.08 -1.57 -3.00
N ASN A 97 28.91 -1.18 -2.48
CA ASN A 97 27.84 -2.09 -2.14
C ASN A 97 26.96 -2.35 -3.36
N GLU A 98 26.89 -3.60 -3.83
CA GLU A 98 26.12 -4.02 -5.01
C GLU A 98 24.62 -3.69 -4.89
N ASP A 99 24.09 -3.65 -3.67
CA ASP A 99 22.70 -3.32 -3.43
C ASP A 99 22.46 -1.79 -3.37
N TYR A 100 23.49 -0.97 -3.20
CA TYR A 100 23.34 0.49 -3.15
C TYR A 100 22.81 1.04 -4.48
N PRO A 101 21.90 2.03 -4.47
CA PRO A 101 21.27 2.73 -3.33
C PRO A 101 19.95 2.11 -2.83
N LEU A 102 19.73 0.82 -3.05
CA LEU A 102 18.56 0.06 -2.60
C LEU A 102 18.84 -0.65 -1.27
N PHE A 103 17.77 -0.95 -0.53
CA PHE A 103 17.89 -1.61 0.78
C PHE A 103 17.44 -3.08 0.72
N ARG A 104 18.41 -3.98 0.57
CA ARG A 104 18.19 -5.43 0.53
C ARG A 104 18.23 -6.08 1.91
N GLU A 105 17.36 -5.60 2.80
CA GLU A 105 17.35 -6.02 4.20
C GLU A 105 15.94 -6.00 4.80
N LEU A 106 15.67 -6.95 5.70
CA LEU A 106 14.41 -7.04 6.43
C LEU A 106 14.58 -6.49 7.85
N TRP A 107 13.82 -5.45 8.18
CA TRP A 107 13.76 -4.91 9.53
C TRP A 107 12.47 -5.30 10.23
N ARG A 108 12.56 -5.42 11.55
CA ARG A 108 11.43 -5.70 12.43
C ARG A 108 11.41 -4.74 13.61
N PHE A 109 10.28 -4.12 13.87
CA PHE A 109 10.00 -3.36 15.08
C PHE A 109 9.03 -4.14 15.96
N HIS A 110 9.46 -4.50 17.15
CA HIS A 110 8.63 -5.24 18.11
C HIS A 110 7.83 -4.25 18.98
N PHE A 111 6.49 -4.31 18.91
CA PHE A 111 5.63 -3.27 19.50
C PHE A 111 5.74 -3.18 21.02
N ALA A 112 5.77 -4.33 21.71
CA ALA A 112 5.74 -4.34 23.18
C ALA A 112 7.05 -3.83 23.80
N THR A 113 8.18 -4.03 23.14
CA THR A 113 9.49 -3.58 23.61
C THR A 113 9.91 -2.25 22.99
N ALA A 114 9.21 -1.81 21.95
CA ALA A 114 9.54 -0.63 21.14
C ALA A 114 10.98 -0.66 20.59
N THR A 115 11.42 -1.82 20.10
CA THR A 115 12.80 -2.02 19.61
C THR A 115 12.84 -2.43 18.16
N TRP A 116 13.73 -1.80 17.40
CA TRP A 116 14.13 -2.24 16.07
C TRP A 116 15.14 -3.38 16.12
N GLN A 117 15.07 -4.27 15.14
CA GLN A 117 16.02 -5.33 14.90
C GLN A 117 16.11 -5.63 13.41
N GLN A 118 17.32 -5.65 12.87
CA GLN A 118 17.55 -6.20 11.53
C GLN A 118 17.42 -7.73 11.60
N VAL A 119 16.50 -8.28 10.82
CA VAL A 119 16.28 -9.72 10.72
C VAL A 119 17.25 -10.24 9.67
N ARG A 120 18.32 -10.91 10.11
CA ARG A 120 19.20 -11.64 9.19
C ARG A 120 18.42 -12.76 8.54
N THR A 121 18.26 -12.67 7.23
CA THR A 121 17.55 -13.66 6.42
C THR A 121 18.45 -14.24 5.35
N GLU A 122 18.15 -15.46 4.92
CA GLU A 122 18.88 -16.17 3.88
C GLU A 122 17.97 -16.51 2.69
N GLY A 123 18.55 -16.94 1.57
CA GLY A 123 17.83 -17.47 0.42
C GLY A 123 17.57 -16.44 -0.69
N TYR A 124 16.51 -16.67 -1.47
CA TYR A 124 16.26 -15.95 -2.72
C TYR A 124 15.51 -14.63 -2.49
N MET A 125 16.21 -13.64 -1.96
CA MET A 125 15.68 -12.28 -1.75
C MET A 125 15.54 -11.55 -3.10
N PRO A 126 14.49 -10.73 -3.33
CA PRO A 126 14.37 -9.93 -4.55
C PRO A 126 15.49 -8.90 -4.69
N THR A 127 15.69 -8.43 -5.92
CA THR A 127 16.64 -7.36 -6.30
C THR A 127 15.91 -6.06 -6.68
N GLU A 128 14.64 -6.14 -7.06
CA GLU A 128 13.82 -4.99 -7.47
C GLU A 128 13.13 -4.34 -6.26
N LEU A 129 13.93 -3.67 -5.44
CA LEU A 129 13.59 -3.33 -4.05
C LEU A 129 12.81 -2.02 -3.88
N ALA A 130 12.65 -1.20 -4.91
CA ALA A 130 11.91 0.05 -4.83
C ALA A 130 10.49 -0.09 -5.42
N SER A 131 9.50 0.51 -4.77
CA SER A 131 8.09 0.54 -5.23
C SER A 131 7.49 -0.85 -5.48
N MET A 132 7.94 -1.86 -4.75
CA MET A 132 7.35 -3.20 -4.70
C MET A 132 6.03 -3.20 -3.92
N SER A 133 5.25 -4.28 -4.02
CA SER A 133 4.11 -4.53 -3.14
C SER A 133 4.45 -5.65 -2.15
N ALA A 134 3.91 -5.55 -0.94
CA ALA A 134 4.08 -6.58 0.08
C ALA A 134 2.77 -6.82 0.85
N VAL A 135 2.54 -8.08 1.22
CA VAL A 135 1.43 -8.51 2.10
C VAL A 135 1.94 -9.58 3.07
N LEU A 136 1.37 -9.61 4.28
CA LEU A 136 1.67 -10.64 5.27
C LEU A 136 0.51 -11.64 5.35
N HIS A 137 0.81 -12.93 5.22
CA HIS A 137 -0.17 -14.02 5.35
C HIS A 137 0.37 -15.09 6.30
N GLY A 138 -0.18 -15.12 7.53
CA GLY A 138 0.44 -15.87 8.61
C GLY A 138 1.87 -15.39 8.86
N ASN A 139 2.84 -16.31 8.86
CA ASN A 139 4.26 -15.98 9.00
C ASN A 139 4.97 -15.74 7.65
N ASN A 140 4.23 -15.61 6.55
CA ASN A 140 4.80 -15.48 5.22
C ASN A 140 4.60 -14.06 4.70
N LEU A 141 5.71 -13.32 4.56
CA LEU A 141 5.79 -12.05 3.86
C LEU A 141 5.90 -12.33 2.37
N LEU A 142 4.87 -12.01 1.60
CA LEU A 142 4.86 -12.13 0.14
C LEU A 142 5.21 -10.78 -0.47
N VAL A 143 6.13 -10.78 -1.42
CA VAL A 143 6.63 -9.61 -2.15
C VAL A 143 6.46 -9.85 -3.65
N PHE A 144 5.98 -8.85 -4.37
CA PHE A 144 5.79 -8.90 -5.81
C PHE A 144 6.17 -7.57 -6.46
N GLY A 145 6.71 -7.66 -7.68
CA GLY A 145 7.06 -6.53 -8.52
C GLY A 145 8.16 -5.66 -7.92
N GLY A 146 8.14 -4.38 -8.27
CA GLY A 146 9.17 -3.43 -7.87
C GLY A 146 10.16 -3.18 -8.99
N THR A 147 11.08 -2.25 -8.74
CA THR A 147 12.11 -1.84 -9.70
C THR A 147 13.49 -1.76 -9.05
N GLY A 148 14.51 -2.15 -9.80
CA GLY A 148 15.91 -1.90 -9.51
C GLY A 148 16.38 -0.54 -10.03
N ILE A 149 17.68 -0.31 -10.02
CA ILE A 149 18.30 0.89 -10.62
C ILE A 149 18.96 0.50 -11.95
N PRO A 150 18.80 1.28 -13.03
CA PRO A 150 17.91 2.45 -13.17
C PRO A 150 16.41 2.11 -13.09
N PHE A 151 15.62 3.04 -12.54
CA PHE A 151 14.18 2.83 -12.36
C PHE A 151 13.44 2.65 -13.68
N GLY A 152 12.59 1.63 -13.74
CA GLY A 152 11.79 1.27 -14.90
C GLY A 152 12.50 0.35 -15.90
N GLU A 153 13.82 0.20 -15.81
CA GLU A 153 14.58 -0.67 -16.73
C GLU A 153 14.68 -2.11 -16.23
N ASN A 154 14.88 -2.30 -14.92
CA ASN A 154 14.88 -3.61 -14.29
C ASN A 154 13.70 -3.76 -13.33
N ASN A 155 12.61 -4.37 -13.79
CA ASN A 155 11.40 -4.58 -12.98
C ASN A 155 11.15 -6.06 -12.70
N GLY A 156 10.50 -6.35 -11.57
CA GLY A 156 10.19 -7.71 -11.14
C GLY A 156 8.80 -8.18 -11.60
N ASN A 157 8.63 -9.48 -11.78
CA ASN A 157 7.30 -10.13 -11.81
C ASN A 157 7.29 -11.50 -11.14
N ASP A 158 8.27 -11.74 -10.28
CA ASP A 158 8.36 -12.93 -9.47
C ASP A 158 7.68 -12.70 -8.12
N VAL A 159 7.19 -13.79 -7.51
CA VAL A 159 6.64 -13.76 -6.16
C VAL A 159 7.70 -14.31 -5.20
N HIS A 160 8.25 -13.43 -4.37
CA HIS A 160 9.18 -13.82 -3.32
C HIS A 160 8.43 -14.00 -2.01
N VAL A 161 8.78 -15.04 -1.26
CA VAL A 161 8.15 -15.36 0.02
C VAL A 161 9.22 -15.49 1.10
N CYS A 162 9.17 -14.60 2.08
CA CYS A 162 9.95 -14.73 3.31
C CYS A 162 9.10 -15.33 4.41
N ASN A 163 9.47 -16.50 4.91
CA ASN A 163 8.92 -16.93 6.19
C ASN A 163 9.65 -16.17 7.30
N VAL A 164 8.96 -15.27 8.01
CA VAL A 164 9.59 -14.38 9.01
C VAL A 164 9.99 -15.10 10.30
N GLN A 165 9.45 -16.30 10.54
CA GLN A 165 9.81 -17.14 11.68
C GLN A 165 11.12 -17.90 11.41
N TYR A 166 11.22 -18.54 10.24
CA TYR A 166 12.42 -19.27 9.81
C TYR A 166 13.48 -18.37 9.15
N LYS A 167 13.16 -17.09 8.91
CA LYS A 167 14.05 -16.07 8.34
C LYS A 167 14.63 -16.48 6.98
N ARG A 168 13.80 -17.09 6.12
CA ARG A 168 14.25 -17.61 4.83
C ARG A 168 13.34 -17.16 3.70
N TRP A 169 13.97 -16.62 2.66
CA TRP A 169 13.39 -16.24 1.39
C TRP A 169 13.39 -17.41 0.42
N ASN A 170 12.27 -17.59 -0.26
CA ASN A 170 12.13 -18.53 -1.36
C ASN A 170 11.44 -17.85 -2.55
N LEU A 171 11.81 -18.28 -3.74
CA LEU A 171 11.08 -17.94 -4.95
C LEU A 171 9.87 -18.87 -5.08
N LEU A 172 8.67 -18.30 -5.20
CA LEU A 172 7.46 -19.07 -5.44
C LEU A 172 7.36 -19.37 -6.93
N ASN A 173 7.66 -20.61 -7.32
CA ASN A 173 7.52 -21.07 -8.69
C ASN A 173 6.04 -21.06 -9.11
N CYS A 174 5.65 -20.02 -9.85
CA CYS A 174 4.30 -19.83 -10.36
C CYS A 174 4.24 -20.15 -11.86
N ARG A 175 3.10 -20.69 -12.30
CA ARG A 175 2.79 -20.93 -13.72
C ARG A 175 1.61 -20.07 -14.18
N GLY A 176 1.19 -20.22 -15.43
CA GLY A 176 0.03 -19.51 -15.97
C GLY A 176 0.37 -18.12 -16.52
N LYS A 177 -0.64 -17.26 -16.64
CA LYS A 177 -0.52 -15.93 -17.25
C LYS A 177 -0.07 -14.91 -16.21
N LYS A 178 1.24 -14.84 -15.95
CA LYS A 178 1.83 -13.89 -15.01
C LYS A 178 1.71 -12.44 -15.46
N PRO A 179 1.65 -11.46 -14.53
CA PRO A 179 1.75 -10.05 -14.89
C PRO A 179 3.07 -9.73 -15.59
N ASN A 180 3.09 -8.63 -16.34
CA ASN A 180 4.34 -8.06 -16.85
C ASN A 180 5.27 -7.67 -15.71
N LYS A 181 6.56 -7.47 -16.03
CA LYS A 181 7.54 -6.88 -15.11
C LYS A 181 7.15 -5.43 -14.80
N ILE A 182 6.72 -5.17 -13.56
CA ILE A 182 6.09 -3.91 -13.16
C ILE A 182 6.52 -3.44 -11.78
N TYR A 183 6.34 -2.15 -11.52
CA TYR A 183 6.47 -1.54 -10.20
C TYR A 183 5.31 -0.58 -9.90
N GLY A 184 5.13 -0.25 -8.62
CA GLY A 184 4.05 0.62 -8.16
C GLY A 184 2.65 0.01 -8.29
N GLN A 185 2.53 -1.30 -8.49
CA GLN A 185 1.27 -2.02 -8.40
C GLN A 185 0.76 -2.09 -6.96
N ALA A 186 -0.49 -2.48 -6.80
CA ALA A 186 -1.09 -2.75 -5.50
C ALA A 186 -1.54 -4.21 -5.40
N MET A 187 -1.52 -4.77 -4.18
CA MET A 187 -1.65 -6.20 -3.96
C MET A 187 -2.46 -6.51 -2.70
N VAL A 188 -3.31 -7.53 -2.76
CA VAL A 188 -4.15 -7.97 -1.63
C VAL A 188 -4.40 -9.47 -1.66
N ILE A 189 -4.59 -10.10 -0.50
CA ILE A 189 -4.99 -11.51 -0.39
C ILE A 189 -6.46 -11.61 0.02
N ILE A 190 -7.24 -12.37 -0.75
CA ILE A 190 -8.64 -12.63 -0.48
C ILE A 190 -8.91 -14.12 -0.72
N ASN A 191 -9.39 -14.82 0.31
CA ASN A 191 -9.83 -16.23 0.23
C ASN A 191 -8.81 -17.18 -0.44
N GLY A 192 -7.52 -17.05 -0.11
CA GLY A 192 -6.46 -17.91 -0.67
C GLY A 192 -5.94 -17.49 -2.04
N TYR A 193 -6.42 -16.37 -2.59
CA TYR A 193 -5.94 -15.79 -3.83
C TYR A 193 -5.20 -14.48 -3.58
N LEU A 194 -4.07 -14.30 -4.28
CA LEU A 194 -3.34 -13.04 -4.33
C LEU A 194 -3.77 -12.26 -5.57
N TYR A 195 -4.30 -11.07 -5.37
CA TYR A 195 -4.70 -10.17 -6.45
C TYR A 195 -3.66 -9.07 -6.62
N VAL A 196 -3.28 -8.80 -7.86
CA VAL A 196 -2.36 -7.72 -8.26
C VAL A 196 -3.07 -6.86 -9.29
N PHE A 197 -3.11 -5.54 -9.05
CA PHE A 197 -3.75 -4.58 -9.93
C PHE A 197 -2.82 -3.43 -10.31
N GLY A 198 -2.89 -3.03 -11.58
CA GLY A 198 -2.22 -1.86 -12.12
C GLY A 198 -0.69 -1.91 -12.03
N GLY A 199 -0.07 -0.74 -11.85
CA GLY A 199 1.38 -0.57 -11.87
C GLY A 199 1.88 -0.03 -13.21
N THR A 200 3.20 0.06 -13.36
CA THR A 200 3.85 0.56 -14.57
C THR A 200 5.07 -0.27 -14.95
N THR A 201 5.34 -0.37 -16.25
CA THR A 201 6.59 -0.94 -16.79
C THR A 201 7.72 0.09 -16.85
N GLY A 202 7.47 1.34 -16.45
CA GLY A 202 8.35 2.49 -16.68
C GLY A 202 7.95 3.29 -17.93
N TYR A 203 7.31 2.64 -18.90
CA TYR A 203 6.83 3.26 -20.14
C TYR A 203 5.30 3.27 -20.24
N LEU A 204 4.65 2.20 -19.77
CA LEU A 204 3.20 2.02 -19.85
C LEU A 204 2.63 1.80 -18.46
N TYR A 205 1.56 2.52 -18.14
CA TYR A 205 0.73 2.25 -16.97
C TYR A 205 -0.33 1.21 -17.32
N SER A 206 -0.65 0.33 -16.38
CA SER A 206 -1.58 -0.78 -16.59
C SER A 206 -2.86 -0.60 -15.77
N THR A 207 -3.94 -1.22 -16.27
CA THR A 207 -5.20 -1.48 -15.56
C THR A 207 -5.45 -2.99 -15.40
N ASP A 208 -4.45 -3.82 -15.66
CA ASP A 208 -4.60 -5.27 -15.64
C ASP A 208 -4.84 -5.77 -14.21
N LEU A 209 -5.77 -6.72 -14.08
CA LEU A 209 -6.04 -7.44 -12.85
C LEU A 209 -5.58 -8.89 -12.99
N HIS A 210 -4.60 -9.27 -12.19
CA HIS A 210 -4.11 -10.64 -12.14
C HIS A 210 -4.46 -11.28 -10.81
N ARG A 211 -4.74 -12.58 -10.84
CA ARG A 211 -5.02 -13.39 -9.66
C ARG A 211 -4.12 -14.62 -9.66
N LEU A 212 -3.37 -14.81 -8.58
CA LEU A 212 -2.62 -16.03 -8.30
C LEU A 212 -3.39 -16.87 -7.28
N ASP A 213 -3.66 -18.11 -7.63
CA ASP A 213 -4.08 -19.13 -6.67
C ASP A 213 -2.87 -19.56 -5.84
N LEU A 214 -2.88 -19.29 -4.53
CA LEU A 214 -1.74 -19.60 -3.66
C LEU A 214 -1.57 -21.10 -3.39
N THR A 215 -2.61 -21.92 -3.64
CA THR A 215 -2.55 -23.37 -3.50
C THR A 215 -1.97 -24.02 -4.75
N THR A 216 -2.53 -23.68 -5.90
CA THR A 216 -2.11 -24.28 -7.18
C THR A 216 -0.88 -23.59 -7.77
N ARG A 217 -0.56 -22.36 -7.33
CA ARG A 217 0.50 -21.49 -7.85
C ARG A 217 0.31 -21.15 -9.32
N GLU A 218 -0.94 -20.89 -9.71
CA GLU A 218 -1.31 -20.56 -11.08
C GLU A 218 -1.86 -19.14 -11.20
N TRP A 219 -1.24 -18.34 -12.05
CA TRP A 219 -1.67 -17.01 -12.41
C TRP A 219 -2.76 -17.05 -13.49
N THR A 220 -3.80 -16.27 -13.25
CA THR A 220 -4.86 -15.98 -14.21
C THR A 220 -4.91 -14.47 -14.45
N HIS A 221 -4.88 -14.05 -15.71
CA HIS A 221 -5.26 -12.69 -16.08
C HIS A 221 -6.80 -12.59 -16.09
N LEU A 222 -7.35 -11.80 -15.17
CA LEU A 222 -8.78 -11.55 -15.07
C LEU A 222 -9.16 -10.40 -15.99
N LYS A 223 -9.98 -10.68 -17.00
CA LYS A 223 -10.55 -9.65 -17.86
C LYS A 223 -11.81 -9.10 -17.18
N PRO A 224 -11.86 -7.79 -16.86
CA PRO A 224 -13.05 -7.21 -16.29
C PRO A 224 -14.22 -7.26 -17.29
N ASN A 225 -15.41 -7.64 -16.82
CA ASN A 225 -16.63 -7.63 -17.62
C ASN A 225 -17.32 -6.27 -17.53
N ASN A 226 -16.60 -5.24 -17.97
CA ASN A 226 -17.01 -3.84 -17.90
C ASN A 226 -17.00 -3.21 -19.29
N ALA A 227 -17.87 -2.23 -19.49
CA ALA A 227 -17.68 -1.30 -20.59
C ALA A 227 -16.37 -0.52 -20.35
N PRO A 228 -15.63 -0.12 -21.42
CA PRO A 228 -14.39 0.66 -21.27
C PRO A 228 -14.55 1.93 -20.42
N SER A 229 -15.73 2.56 -20.43
CA SER A 229 -16.07 3.74 -19.62
C SER A 229 -16.12 3.50 -18.11
N ASP A 230 -16.28 2.24 -17.70
CA ASP A 230 -16.43 1.84 -16.29
C ASP A 230 -15.10 1.34 -15.70
N LEU A 231 -14.07 1.19 -16.55
CA LEU A 231 -12.74 0.80 -16.09
C LEU A 231 -12.05 1.98 -15.39
N PRO A 232 -11.29 1.72 -14.31
CA PRO A 232 -10.41 2.74 -13.76
C PRO A 232 -9.36 3.16 -14.79
N GLU A 233 -8.94 4.42 -14.75
CA GLU A 233 -7.76 4.88 -15.51
C GLU A 233 -6.51 4.14 -15.05
N GLU A 234 -5.56 3.96 -15.98
CA GLU A 234 -4.25 3.39 -15.73
C GLU A 234 -3.51 4.11 -14.62
N ARG A 235 -2.90 3.34 -13.70
CA ARG A 235 -2.33 3.93 -12.48
C ARG A 235 -1.27 3.07 -11.84
N TYR A 236 -0.35 3.74 -11.15
CA TYR A 236 0.60 3.16 -10.20
C TYR A 236 0.53 3.93 -8.88
N ARG A 237 1.09 3.35 -7.81
CA ARG A 237 1.14 3.90 -6.44
C ARG A 237 -0.22 4.18 -5.81
N HIS A 238 -1.24 3.46 -6.27
CA HIS A 238 -2.53 3.31 -5.62
C HIS A 238 -2.43 2.22 -4.55
N GLU A 239 -3.49 2.07 -3.75
CA GLU A 239 -3.59 0.99 -2.78
C GLU A 239 -4.89 0.21 -2.98
N LEU A 240 -4.89 -1.06 -2.55
CA LEU A 240 -6.07 -1.90 -2.54
C LEU A 240 -6.63 -2.06 -1.14
N ALA A 241 -7.94 -2.02 -1.03
CA ALA A 241 -8.68 -2.48 0.14
C ALA A 241 -9.74 -3.50 -0.29
N HIS A 242 -10.28 -4.26 0.66
CA HIS A 242 -11.35 -5.21 0.38
C HIS A 242 -12.27 -5.39 1.58
N ASP A 243 -13.52 -5.76 1.33
CA ASP A 243 -14.51 -6.16 2.35
C ASP A 243 -14.78 -7.67 2.36
N GLY A 244 -14.00 -8.43 1.56
CA GLY A 244 -14.16 -9.87 1.34
C GLY A 244 -15.01 -10.23 0.13
N GLN A 245 -15.80 -9.28 -0.39
CA GLN A 245 -16.63 -9.45 -1.60
C GLN A 245 -16.19 -8.55 -2.74
N ARG A 246 -15.54 -7.42 -2.46
CA ARG A 246 -15.13 -6.40 -3.43
C ARG A 246 -13.69 -5.98 -3.18
N ILE A 247 -13.00 -5.60 -4.25
CA ILE A 247 -11.71 -4.89 -4.20
C ILE A 247 -11.98 -3.42 -4.49
N TYR A 248 -11.42 -2.56 -3.67
CA TYR A 248 -11.47 -1.10 -3.77
C TYR A 248 -10.09 -0.59 -4.15
N ILE A 249 -10.03 0.25 -5.19
CA ILE A 249 -8.80 0.90 -5.65
C ILE A 249 -8.81 2.33 -5.14
N LEU A 250 -7.76 2.72 -4.42
CA LEU A 250 -7.68 4.01 -3.74
C LEU A 250 -6.48 4.81 -4.22
N GLY A 251 -6.74 6.03 -4.71
CA GLY A 251 -5.71 6.96 -5.14
C GLY A 251 -4.89 6.48 -6.34
N GLY A 252 -3.59 6.75 -6.28
CA GLY A 252 -2.63 6.52 -7.36
C GLY A 252 -2.60 7.65 -8.37
N GLY A 253 -1.86 7.42 -9.44
CA GLY A 253 -1.70 8.40 -10.50
C GLY A 253 -0.91 7.84 -11.67
N THR A 254 -0.43 8.75 -12.51
CA THR A 254 0.63 8.58 -13.50
C THR A 254 1.77 9.55 -13.15
N SER A 255 2.82 9.64 -13.96
CA SER A 255 3.88 10.66 -13.77
C SER A 255 3.38 12.09 -13.96
N TRP A 256 2.22 12.31 -14.60
CA TRP A 256 1.68 13.65 -14.89
C TRP A 256 0.34 13.94 -14.20
N THR A 257 -0.29 12.94 -13.58
CA THR A 257 -1.61 13.13 -12.96
C THR A 257 -1.70 12.38 -11.64
N SER A 258 -2.20 13.08 -10.63
CA SER A 258 -2.61 12.50 -9.35
C SER A 258 -4.11 12.26 -9.38
N TYR A 259 -4.55 11.04 -9.04
CA TYR A 259 -5.97 10.74 -8.85
C TYR A 259 -6.34 10.96 -7.39
N THR A 260 -6.98 12.09 -7.11
CA THR A 260 -7.58 12.33 -5.80
C THR A 260 -8.83 11.48 -5.62
N LEU A 261 -9.13 11.11 -4.38
CA LEU A 261 -10.34 10.37 -4.04
C LEU A 261 -11.61 11.26 -4.09
N GLU A 262 -11.46 12.59 -4.07
CA GLU A 262 -12.53 13.57 -4.30
C GLU A 262 -11.95 14.91 -4.81
N LYS A 263 -12.75 15.74 -5.50
CA LYS A 263 -12.36 17.11 -5.89
C LYS A 263 -12.29 18.08 -4.69
N ASP A 264 -13.03 17.79 -3.61
CA ASP A 264 -13.11 18.63 -2.41
C ASP A 264 -12.45 18.00 -1.16
N ILE A 265 -12.08 16.70 -1.23
CA ILE A 265 -11.21 16.02 -0.25
C ILE A 265 -9.93 15.64 -0.99
N LEU A 266 -8.91 16.50 -0.85
CA LEU A 266 -7.59 16.32 -1.43
C LEU A 266 -6.83 15.21 -0.70
N LEU A 267 -7.29 13.97 -0.83
CA LEU A 267 -6.52 12.79 -0.43
C LEU A 267 -5.40 12.56 -1.44
N PRO A 268 -4.24 12.08 -1.00
CA PRO A 268 -3.04 12.07 -1.83
C PRO A 268 -3.10 11.15 -3.05
N ALA A 269 -2.30 11.46 -4.06
CA ALA A 269 -1.89 10.61 -5.18
C ALA A 269 -1.16 9.34 -4.74
N VAL A 270 -0.57 9.36 -3.54
CA VAL A 270 0.21 8.27 -2.96
C VAL A 270 -0.38 7.98 -1.60
N VAL A 271 -1.35 7.09 -1.60
CA VAL A 271 -2.03 6.64 -0.40
C VAL A 271 -1.20 5.51 0.18
N THR A 272 -1.11 5.45 1.51
CA THR A 272 -0.98 4.17 2.19
C THR A 272 -2.36 3.87 2.78
N ALA A 273 -2.99 2.79 2.31
CA ALA A 273 -4.32 2.41 2.76
C ALA A 273 -4.20 1.06 3.44
N VAL A 274 -4.74 0.96 4.64
CA VAL A 274 -4.78 -0.31 5.35
C VAL A 274 -6.19 -0.62 5.77
N CYS A 275 -6.68 -1.81 5.40
CA CYS A 275 -8.02 -2.28 5.71
C CYS A 275 -8.04 -3.04 7.05
N ARG A 276 -8.96 -2.67 7.94
CA ARG A 276 -9.31 -3.41 9.16
C ARG A 276 -10.81 -3.36 9.37
N SER A 277 -11.48 -4.52 9.47
CA SER A 277 -12.91 -4.59 9.80
C SER A 277 -13.79 -3.65 8.95
N LYS A 278 -13.55 -3.61 7.63
CA LYS A 278 -14.21 -2.70 6.65
C LYS A 278 -13.89 -1.22 6.79
N MET A 279 -12.94 -0.83 7.63
CA MET A 279 -12.41 0.54 7.70
C MET A 279 -11.08 0.60 6.97
N VAL A 280 -10.88 1.64 6.17
CA VAL A 280 -9.59 1.95 5.56
C VAL A 280 -9.06 3.23 6.15
N PHE A 281 -7.81 3.21 6.61
CA PHE A 281 -7.10 4.40 7.10
C PHE A 281 -6.14 4.90 6.01
N ILE A 282 -6.07 6.22 5.82
CA ILE A 282 -5.23 6.89 4.82
C ILE A 282 -4.50 8.02 5.49
N CYS A 283 -3.17 8.07 5.35
CA CYS A 283 -2.36 9.17 5.83
C CYS A 283 -1.42 9.73 4.77
N GLY A 284 -1.21 11.04 4.83
CA GLY A 284 -0.14 11.72 4.13
C GLY A 284 -0.31 11.82 2.62
N GLY A 285 0.81 11.66 1.90
CA GLY A 285 0.96 11.61 0.46
C GLY A 285 1.04 12.98 -0.22
N TYR A 286 0.80 13.07 -1.54
CA TYR A 286 1.00 14.29 -2.35
C TYR A 286 -0.22 14.57 -3.21
N ASN A 287 -0.76 15.79 -3.23
CA ASN A 287 -1.97 16.10 -4.02
C ASN A 287 -1.69 16.78 -5.38
N GLY A 288 -0.43 16.93 -5.77
CA GLY A 288 -0.02 17.71 -6.95
C GLY A 288 0.55 19.09 -6.61
N GLU A 289 0.32 19.58 -5.39
CA GLU A 289 0.80 20.88 -4.92
C GLU A 289 1.53 20.79 -3.56
N LEU A 290 0.99 20.01 -2.62
CA LEU A 290 1.48 19.89 -1.25
C LEU A 290 1.67 18.43 -0.86
N ILE A 291 2.71 18.21 -0.05
CA ILE A 291 2.85 16.99 0.72
C ILE A 291 1.95 17.12 1.95
N LEU A 292 1.15 16.09 2.19
CA LEU A 292 0.13 16.06 3.22
C LEU A 292 0.63 15.29 4.45
N SER A 293 0.05 15.61 5.61
CA SER A 293 0.28 14.92 6.88
C SER A 293 -1.02 14.48 7.57
N ASP A 294 -2.19 14.77 6.99
CA ASP A 294 -3.46 14.45 7.63
C ASP A 294 -3.80 12.97 7.54
N LEU A 295 -4.64 12.53 8.48
CA LEU A 295 -5.11 11.16 8.59
C LEU A 295 -6.63 11.14 8.40
N TRP A 296 -7.09 10.22 7.56
CA TRP A 296 -8.50 9.98 7.26
C TRP A 296 -8.83 8.52 7.43
N LYS A 297 -10.12 8.24 7.61
CA LYS A 297 -10.67 6.90 7.47
C LYS A 297 -11.90 6.89 6.59
N ILE A 298 -12.12 5.80 5.87
CA ILE A 298 -13.37 5.51 5.16
C ILE A 298 -13.94 4.18 5.64
N ASN A 299 -15.24 4.16 5.90
CA ASN A 299 -15.98 2.92 6.11
C ASN A 299 -16.40 2.35 4.75
N LEU A 300 -15.95 1.16 4.36
CA LEU A 300 -16.24 0.55 3.05
C LEU A 300 -17.70 0.10 2.87
N GLN A 301 -18.49 0.08 3.94
CA GLN A 301 -19.91 -0.28 3.89
C GLN A 301 -20.80 0.96 3.70
N THR A 302 -20.53 2.04 4.44
CA THR A 302 -21.31 3.30 4.34
C THR A 302 -20.67 4.31 3.40
N PHE A 303 -19.40 4.10 3.07
CA PHE A 303 -18.53 4.99 2.31
C PHE A 303 -18.42 6.40 2.84
N GLN A 304 -18.55 6.52 4.16
CA GLN A 304 -18.38 7.78 4.85
C GLN A 304 -16.91 8.00 5.18
N TRP A 305 -16.39 9.12 4.69
CA TRP A 305 -15.08 9.66 5.08
C TRP A 305 -15.17 10.33 6.45
N THR A 306 -14.12 10.18 7.25
CA THR A 306 -13.96 10.88 8.51
C THR A 306 -12.52 11.32 8.64
N LYS A 307 -12.30 12.64 8.74
CA LYS A 307 -10.99 13.18 9.10
C LYS A 307 -10.69 12.82 10.55
N MET A 308 -9.54 12.24 10.79
CA MET A 308 -9.08 11.92 12.13
C MET A 308 -8.48 13.17 12.78
N PRO A 309 -8.59 13.33 14.11
CA PRO A 309 -7.97 14.45 14.81
C PRO A 309 -6.44 14.35 14.88
N ALA A 310 -5.87 13.17 14.66
CA ALA A 310 -4.44 12.94 14.60
C ALA A 310 -3.88 13.29 13.21
N ALA A 311 -2.58 13.61 13.17
CA ALA A 311 -1.81 13.82 11.95
C ALA A 311 -0.43 13.17 12.09
N MET A 312 0.22 12.89 10.97
CA MET A 312 1.61 12.49 10.95
C MET A 312 2.49 13.62 11.52
N PRO A 313 3.61 13.28 12.20
CA PRO A 313 4.52 14.29 12.73
C PRO A 313 5.06 15.23 11.65
N GLU A 314 5.35 14.67 10.47
CA GLU A 314 5.82 15.39 9.29
C GLU A 314 5.01 14.96 8.06
N PRO A 315 4.75 15.87 7.10
CA PRO A 315 4.20 15.49 5.80
C PRO A 315 5.13 14.52 5.06
N ALA A 316 4.58 13.44 4.50
CA ALA A 316 5.37 12.43 3.80
C ALA A 316 4.62 11.78 2.65
N TYR A 317 5.32 11.44 1.57
CA TYR A 317 4.83 10.64 0.44
C TYR A 317 5.89 9.58 0.07
N PHE A 318 5.47 8.54 -0.66
CA PHE A 318 6.25 7.29 -0.84
C PHE A 318 6.67 6.61 0.47
N HIS A 319 5.97 6.93 1.57
CA HIS A 319 6.05 6.19 2.81
C HIS A 319 5.19 4.92 2.71
N SER A 320 5.32 4.03 3.69
CA SER A 320 4.45 2.87 3.85
C SER A 320 3.74 2.94 5.21
N ALA A 321 2.52 2.43 5.28
CA ALA A 321 1.78 2.29 6.53
C ALA A 321 1.23 0.88 6.66
N ALA A 322 1.09 0.43 7.91
CA ALA A 322 0.48 -0.84 8.26
C ALA A 322 -0.46 -0.62 9.46
N VAL A 323 -1.49 -1.44 9.54
CA VAL A 323 -2.40 -1.52 10.68
C VAL A 323 -2.18 -2.86 11.35
N THR A 324 -2.10 -2.85 12.68
CA THR A 324 -2.08 -4.10 13.44
C THR A 324 -3.47 -4.75 13.38
N PRO A 325 -3.56 -6.09 13.23
CA PRO A 325 -4.82 -6.83 13.18
C PRO A 325 -5.81 -6.51 14.31
#